data_AF-A0A3D0YP09-F1
#
_entry.id   AF-A0A3D0YP09-F1
#
_cell.length_a   1.000
_cell.length_b   1.000
_cell.length_c   1.000
_cell.angle_alpha   90.00
_cell.angle_beta   90.00
_cell.angle_gamma   90.00
#
_symmetry.space_group_name_H-M   'P 1'
#
loop_
_entity.id
_entity.type
_entity.pdbx_description
1 polymer ?
#
loop_
_entity_poly.entity_id
_entity_poly.type
_entity_poly.pdbx_seq_one_letter_code
_entity_poly.pdbx_strand_id
1 'polypeptide(L)'
;MTTTHTSEPIFTLKSDYAFEIRTGECWGVIGGNGSGKSALARAFTGESSWWSGDRKTTLEKVLCVSFEDELSLLEREIYEDDSEFLDRVDQGRTTRELVTELLNDSVNLDAIISMMQLEQF
;
A
#
# COMPACT_ATOMS: atom_id res chain seq x y z
N MET A 1 -21.18 -34.45 -11.84
CA MET A 1 -20.41 -34.43 -10.58
C MET A 1 -19.25 -33.46 -10.75
N THR A 2 -19.42 -32.21 -10.34
CA THR A 2 -18.38 -31.18 -10.38
C THR A 2 -17.52 -31.31 -9.13
N THR A 3 -16.30 -31.79 -9.29
CA THR A 3 -15.31 -31.87 -8.22
C THR A 3 -14.88 -30.45 -7.84
N THR A 4 -15.41 -29.92 -6.74
CA THR A 4 -14.91 -28.69 -6.13
C THR A 4 -13.52 -28.97 -5.57
N HIS A 5 -12.48 -28.61 -6.32
CA HIS A 5 -11.14 -28.48 -5.76
C HIS A 5 -11.14 -27.22 -4.88
N THR A 6 -11.42 -27.38 -3.59
CA THR A 6 -11.29 -26.29 -2.62
C THR A 6 -9.80 -26.14 -2.30
N SER A 7 -9.08 -25.33 -3.08
CA SER A 7 -7.67 -24.99 -2.86
C SER A 7 -7.49 -24.20 -1.57
N GLU A 8 -6.49 -24.50 -0.74
CA GLU A 8 -6.24 -23.78 0.52
C GLU A 8 -6.17 -22.25 0.34
N PRO A 9 -6.61 -21.46 1.35
CA PRO A 9 -6.54 -20.00 1.28
C PRO A 9 -5.09 -19.52 1.31
N ILE A 10 -4.80 -18.50 0.51
CA ILE A 10 -3.49 -17.83 0.47
C ILE A 10 -3.35 -16.76 1.56
N PHE A 11 -4.47 -16.30 2.10
CA PHE A 11 -4.53 -15.36 3.19
C PHE A 11 -5.69 -15.66 4.13
N THR A 12 -5.47 -15.51 5.42
CA THR A 12 -6.48 -15.61 6.47
C THR A 12 -6.30 -14.50 7.50
N LEU A 13 -7.37 -13.75 7.75
CA LEU A 13 -7.48 -12.82 8.87
C LEU A 13 -8.58 -13.31 9.82
N LYS A 14 -8.22 -13.58 11.08
CA LYS A 14 -9.14 -14.09 12.10
C LYS A 14 -9.17 -13.18 13.31
N SER A 15 -10.37 -12.77 13.69
CA SER A 15 -10.71 -12.23 15.01
C SER A 15 -12.02 -12.89 15.46
N ASP A 16 -13.07 -12.12 15.71
CA ASP A 16 -14.44 -12.64 15.92
C ASP A 16 -15.05 -13.20 14.62
N TYR A 17 -14.49 -12.81 13.48
CA TYR A 17 -14.85 -13.28 12.15
C TYR A 17 -13.61 -13.79 11.42
N ALA A 18 -13.81 -14.72 10.48
CA ALA A 18 -12.74 -15.27 9.64
C ALA A 18 -12.92 -14.79 8.20
N PHE A 19 -11.93 -14.05 7.70
CA PHE A 19 -11.79 -13.69 6.30
C PHE A 19 -10.73 -14.57 5.66
N GLU A 20 -11.08 -15.25 4.57
CA GLU A 20 -10.18 -16.13 3.82
C GLU A 20 -10.18 -15.69 2.36
N ILE A 21 -8.99 -15.41 1.82
CA ILE A 21 -8.80 -15.07 0.41
C ILE A 21 -8.08 -16.22 -0.27
N ARG A 22 -8.61 -16.67 -1.41
CA ARG A 22 -8.02 -17.74 -2.23
C ARG A 22 -7.36 -17.18 -3.49
N THR A 23 -6.48 -17.98 -4.08
CA THR A 23 -5.81 -17.62 -5.33
C THR A 23 -6.81 -17.31 -6.43
N GLY A 24 -6.64 -16.16 -7.09
CA GLY A 24 -7.49 -15.71 -8.19
C GLY A 24 -8.78 -15.00 -7.76
N GLU A 25 -9.03 -14.84 -6.47
CA GLU A 25 -10.17 -14.06 -6.00
C GLU A 25 -9.88 -12.54 -6.02
N CYS A 26 -10.91 -11.76 -6.33
CA CYS A 26 -10.90 -10.30 -6.20
C CYS A 26 -12.10 -9.89 -5.35
N TRP A 27 -11.84 -9.13 -4.29
CA TRP A 27 -12.85 -8.75 -3.30
C TRP A 27 -13.10 -7.25 -3.32
N GLY A 28 -14.37 -6.86 -3.26
CA GLY A 28 -14.79 -5.48 -3.05
C GLY A 28 -15.30 -5.29 -1.63
N VAL A 29 -14.72 -4.35 -0.88
CA VAL A 29 -15.18 -3.99 0.47
C VAL A 29 -15.80 -2.59 0.40
N ILE A 30 -17.09 -2.49 0.75
CA ILE A 30 -17.87 -1.26 0.66
C ILE A 30 -18.44 -0.93 2.03
N GLY A 31 -18.45 0.35 2.39
CA GLY A 31 -18.98 0.83 3.66
C GLY A 31 -18.85 2.34 3.77
N GLY A 32 -19.63 2.96 4.67
CA GLY A 32 -19.59 4.40 4.92
C GLY A 32 -18.27 4.89 5.54
N ASN A 33 -18.14 6.20 5.70
CA ASN A 33 -16.99 6.79 6.39
C ASN A 33 -16.93 6.27 7.84
N GLY A 34 -15.73 5.94 8.32
CA GLY A 34 -15.53 5.39 9.66
C GLY A 34 -15.90 3.90 9.83
N SER A 35 -16.32 3.20 8.79
CA SER A 35 -16.69 1.77 8.88
C SER A 35 -15.51 0.81 9.05
N GLY A 36 -14.28 1.32 9.19
CA GLY A 36 -13.08 0.51 9.40
C GLY A 36 -12.39 -0.04 8.14
N LYS A 37 -12.72 0.44 6.93
CA LYS A 37 -12.09 -0.04 5.67
C LYS A 37 -10.57 0.14 5.65
N SER A 38 -10.09 1.35 5.95
CA SER A 38 -8.64 1.62 6.00
C SER A 38 -7.97 0.81 7.12
N ALA A 39 -8.66 0.62 8.25
CA ALA A 39 -8.16 -0.24 9.34
C ALA A 39 -8.06 -1.72 8.91
N LEU A 40 -9.04 -2.22 8.15
CA LEU A 40 -9.01 -3.56 7.57
C LEU A 40 -7.86 -3.73 6.57
N ALA A 41 -7.64 -2.74 5.69
CA ALA A 41 -6.52 -2.73 4.75
C ALA A 41 -5.16 -2.81 5.48
N ARG A 42 -4.99 -2.03 6.56
CA ARG A 42 -3.78 -2.06 7.41
C ARG A 42 -3.63 -3.39 8.18
N ALA A 43 -4.72 -4.04 8.56
CA ALA A 43 -4.68 -5.37 9.15
C ALA A 43 -4.19 -6.42 8.14
N PHE A 44 -4.54 -6.28 6.86
CA PHE A 44 -4.03 -7.13 5.79
C PHE A 44 -2.52 -6.96 5.57
N THR A 45 -1.99 -5.74 5.57
CA THR A 45 -0.55 -5.49 5.41
C THR A 45 0.27 -5.87 6.64
N GLY A 46 -0.35 -5.87 7.83
CA GLY A 46 0.33 -6.14 9.10
C GLY A 46 1.07 -4.91 9.66
N GLU A 47 0.80 -3.72 9.12
CA GLU A 47 1.43 -2.45 9.52
C GLU A 47 0.89 -1.90 10.85
N SER A 48 -0.12 -2.53 11.43
CA SER A 48 -0.82 -2.02 12.62
C SER A 48 -0.63 -2.94 13.82
N SER A 49 -0.02 -2.42 14.88
CA SER A 49 0.01 -3.05 16.21
C SER A 49 -1.37 -3.11 16.88
N TRP A 50 -2.39 -2.49 16.27
CA TRP A 50 -3.73 -2.32 16.84
C TRP A 50 -4.68 -3.48 16.52
N TRP A 51 -4.30 -4.42 15.65
CA TRP A 51 -5.12 -5.59 15.35
C TRP A 51 -4.90 -6.70 16.38
N SER A 52 -5.96 -7.05 17.11
CA SER A 52 -5.99 -8.23 17.97
C SER A 52 -6.61 -9.41 17.21
N GLY A 53 -5.77 -10.22 16.56
CA GLY A 53 -6.23 -11.40 15.85
C GLY A 53 -5.11 -12.16 15.14
N ASP A 54 -5.46 -13.32 14.58
CA ASP A 54 -4.53 -14.17 13.85
C ASP A 54 -4.47 -13.76 12.38
N ARG A 55 -3.25 -13.48 11.90
CA ARG A 55 -2.96 -13.25 10.49
C ARG A 55 -2.08 -14.38 9.98
N LYS A 56 -2.53 -15.09 8.94
CA LYS A 56 -1.76 -16.16 8.28
C LYS A 56 -1.77 -15.93 6.78
N THR A 57 -0.61 -16.07 6.14
CA THR A 57 -0.50 -15.94 4.68
C THR A 57 0.66 -16.75 4.15
N THR A 58 0.51 -17.24 2.91
CA THR A 58 1.58 -17.86 2.12
C THR A 58 2.30 -16.85 1.23
N LEU A 59 1.83 -15.61 1.18
CA LEU A 59 2.40 -14.53 0.38
C LEU A 59 3.66 -13.98 1.07
N GLU A 60 4.71 -13.75 0.28
CA GLU A 60 5.93 -13.12 0.78
C GLU A 60 5.68 -11.69 1.23
N LYS A 61 4.86 -10.94 0.47
CA LYS A 61 4.53 -9.54 0.74
C LYS A 61 3.06 -9.27 0.46
N VAL A 62 2.47 -8.41 1.28
CA VAL A 62 1.12 -7.87 1.10
C VAL A 62 1.25 -6.36 1.20
N LEU A 63 0.86 -5.65 0.16
CA LEU A 63 1.01 -4.20 0.04
C LEU A 63 -0.37 -3.56 -0.04
N CYS A 64 -0.50 -2.37 0.54
CA CYS A 64 -1.68 -1.52 0.40
C CYS A 64 -1.33 -0.34 -0.50
N VAL A 65 -2.23 -0.04 -1.44
CA VAL A 65 -2.18 1.18 -2.25
C VAL A 65 -3.44 1.98 -1.93
N SER A 66 -3.26 3.23 -1.52
CA SER A 66 -4.34 4.06 -0.99
C SER A 66 -4.25 5.48 -1.53
N PHE A 67 -5.38 5.99 -2.01
CA PHE A 67 -5.50 7.41 -2.36
C PHE A 67 -5.34 8.32 -1.13
N GLU A 68 -5.67 7.84 0.06
CA GLU A 68 -5.48 8.60 1.31
C GLU A 68 -3.97 8.81 1.59
N ASP A 69 -3.14 7.79 1.33
CA ASP A 69 -1.70 7.89 1.50
C ASP A 69 -1.07 8.75 0.38
N GLU A 70 -1.57 8.65 -0.86
CA GLU A 70 -1.16 9.54 -1.97
C GLU A 70 -1.47 11.01 -1.68
N LEU A 71 -2.67 11.31 -1.20
CA LEU A 71 -3.05 12.68 -0.81
C LEU A 71 -2.17 13.20 0.34
N SER A 72 -1.86 12.36 1.32
CA SER A 72 -0.98 12.74 2.43
C SER A 72 0.44 13.09 1.95
N LEU A 73 0.96 12.36 0.96
CA LEU A 73 2.24 12.68 0.33
C LEU A 73 2.17 14.02 -0.42
N LEU A 74 1.11 14.27 -1.19
CA LEU A 74 0.92 15.53 -1.90
C LEU A 74 0.81 16.73 -0.93
N GLU A 75 0.05 16.58 0.15
CA GLU A 75 -0.10 17.63 1.17
C GLU A 75 1.23 17.97 1.85
N ARG A 76 2.05 16.95 2.13
CA ARG A 76 3.41 17.15 2.65
C ARG A 76 4.28 17.96 1.69
N GLU A 77 4.29 17.60 0.41
CA GLU A 77 5.11 18.30 -0.59
C GLU A 77 4.67 19.75 -0.74
N ILE A 78 3.36 20.03 -0.78
CA ILE A 78 2.85 21.41 -0.81
C ILE A 78 3.32 22.20 0.41
N TYR A 79 3.28 21.59 1.61
CA TYR A 79 3.72 22.25 2.83
C TYR A 79 5.24 22.51 2.85
N GLU A 80 6.05 21.60 2.31
CA GLU A 80 7.50 21.77 2.20
C GLU A 80 7.86 22.84 1.15
N ASP A 81 7.11 22.93 0.04
CA ASP A 81 7.28 23.89 -1.06
C ASP A 81 6.78 25.32 -0.73
N ASP A 82 5.89 25.49 0.26
CA ASP A 82 5.28 26.78 0.63
C ASP A 82 6.28 27.69 1.38
N SER A 83 7.26 28.13 0.60
CA SER A 83 8.35 29.05 0.88
C SER A 83 7.90 30.48 1.21
N GLU A 84 6.60 30.76 1.35
CA GLU A 84 6.09 32.05 1.84
C GLU A 84 6.65 32.45 3.23
N PHE A 85 7.24 31.50 3.97
CA PHE A 85 7.93 31.74 5.25
C PHE A 85 9.47 31.61 5.22
N LEU A 86 10.07 31.15 4.12
CA LEU A 86 11.52 30.93 4.02
C LEU A 86 12.12 31.98 3.08
N ASP A 87 13.10 32.76 3.58
CA ASP A 87 13.87 33.74 2.80
C ASP A 87 14.87 33.02 1.85
N ARG A 88 14.38 32.04 1.08
CA ARG A 88 15.15 31.10 0.26
C ARG A 88 14.36 30.73 -1.00
N VAL A 89 15.06 30.53 -2.11
CA VAL A 89 14.48 29.99 -3.35
C VAL A 89 14.33 28.48 -3.18
N ASP A 90 13.10 27.97 -3.27
CA ASP A 90 12.83 26.54 -3.36
C ASP A 90 12.88 26.09 -4.83
N GLN A 91 13.52 24.94 -5.08
CA GLN A 91 13.61 24.32 -6.41
C GLN A 91 12.62 23.16 -6.56
N GLY A 92 11.86 22.86 -5.51
CA GLY A 92 11.00 21.67 -5.42
C GLY A 92 11.81 20.38 -5.37
N ARG A 93 11.11 19.27 -5.13
CA ARG A 93 11.69 17.91 -5.20
C ARG A 93 11.36 17.23 -6.53
N THR A 94 12.32 16.49 -7.05
CA THR A 94 12.12 15.66 -8.24
C THR A 94 11.42 14.34 -7.87
N THR A 95 10.70 13.75 -8.84
CA THR A 95 10.11 12.40 -8.68
C THR A 95 11.16 11.36 -8.28
N ARG A 96 12.40 11.50 -8.76
CA ARG A 96 13.51 10.61 -8.39
C ARG A 96 13.84 10.72 -6.90
N GLU A 97 13.89 11.93 -6.35
CA GLU A 97 14.14 12.15 -4.92
C GLU A 97 13.01 11.57 -4.07
N LEU A 98 11.75 11.80 -4.46
CA LEU A 98 10.57 11.23 -3.78
C LEU A 98 10.61 9.70 -3.72
N VAL A 99 10.88 9.05 -4.85
CA VAL A 99 10.95 7.59 -4.91
C VAL A 99 12.15 7.07 -4.11
N THR A 100 13.29 7.76 -4.15
CA THR A 100 14.52 7.33 -3.47
C THR A 100 14.47 7.50 -1.95
N GLU A 101 13.67 8.44 -1.42
CA GLU A 101 13.49 8.64 0.02
C GLU A 101 13.05 7.37 0.77
N LEU A 102 12.20 6.56 0.15
CA LEU A 102 11.60 5.36 0.76
C LEU A 102 12.14 4.05 0.15
N LEU A 103 13.09 4.14 -0.79
CA LEU A 103 13.68 2.97 -1.42
C LEU A 103 14.63 2.25 -0.45
N ASN A 104 14.51 0.93 -0.40
CA ASN A 104 15.53 0.09 0.23
C ASN A 104 16.68 -0.14 -0.76
N ASP A 105 17.92 -0.21 -0.26
CA ASP A 105 19.14 -0.43 -1.06
C ASP A 105 19.11 -1.71 -1.92
N SER A 106 18.25 -2.68 -1.57
CA SER A 106 18.07 -3.92 -2.31
C SER A 106 17.20 -3.78 -3.57
N VAL A 107 16.58 -2.62 -3.80
CA VAL A 107 15.67 -2.37 -4.91
C VAL A 107 16.44 -1.77 -6.08
N ASN A 108 16.36 -2.42 -7.25
CA ASN A 108 16.95 -1.91 -8.48
C ASN A 108 15.99 -0.91 -9.15
N LEU A 109 16.20 0.39 -8.90
CA LEU A 109 15.36 1.46 -9.43
C LEU A 109 15.41 1.55 -10.96
N ASP A 110 16.58 1.37 -11.59
CA ASP A 110 16.70 1.42 -13.06
C ASP A 110 15.87 0.31 -13.72
N ALA A 111 15.84 -0.88 -13.13
CA ALA A 111 14.99 -1.97 -13.59
C ALA A 111 13.50 -1.63 -13.49
N ILE A 112 13.07 -0.94 -12.44
CA ILE A 112 11.68 -0.49 -12.27
C ILE A 112 11.33 0.58 -13.31
N ILE A 113 12.20 1.58 -13.50
CA ILE A 113 12.03 2.64 -14.50
C ILE A 113 11.84 2.02 -15.89
N SER A 114 12.69 1.05 -16.25
CA SER A 114 12.60 0.36 -17.53
C SER A 114 11.30 -0.48 -17.65
N MET A 115 10.96 -1.24 -16.60
CA MET A 115 9.74 -2.06 -16.56
C MET A 115 8.47 -1.21 -16.71
N MET A 116 8.45 -0.02 -16.09
CA MET A 116 7.32 0.91 -16.15
C MET A 116 7.38 1.85 -17.36
N GLN A 117 8.39 1.72 -18.23
CA GLN A 117 8.59 2.54 -19.42
C GLN A 117 8.71 4.05 -19.13
N LEU A 118 9.36 4.40 -18.02
CA LEU A 118 9.52 5.77 -17.55
C LEU A 118 10.77 6.48 -18.10
N GLU A 119 11.53 5.84 -19.00
CA GLU A 119 12.78 6.37 -19.56
C GLU A 119 12.62 7.57 -20.51
N GLN A 120 11.38 7.86 -20.94
CA GLN A 120 11.07 8.91 -21.94
C GLN A 120 10.51 10.21 -21.33
N PHE A 121 10.51 10.33 -19.99
CA PHE A 121 10.07 11.51 -19.26
C PHE A 121 11.24 12.29 -18.68
#